data_AF-A0AAW2WVY9-F1
#
_entry.id   AF-A0AAW2WVY9-F1
#
_cell.length_a   1.000
_cell.length_b   1.000
_cell.length_c   1.000
_cell.angle_alpha   90.00
_cell.angle_beta   90.00
_cell.angle_gamma   90.00
#
_symmetry.space_group_name_H-M   'P 1'
#
loop_
_entity.id
_entity.type
_entity.pdbx_description
1 polymer ?
#
loop_
_entity_poly.entity_id
_entity_poly.type
_entity_poly.pdbx_seq_one_letter_code
_entity_poly.pdbx_strand_id
1 'polypeptide(L)'
;MALDAGAENLIAYTDSQLITKQMEGEYEVNEERMKDYLQKIKGLTNRMNGFQLHQIPRTENAKDDYLAKLASSMMNCSTRNITVRTLMKSPPEHSIMTIQGEIDWRKPLLDYLEKDILSPDEKEESRDILHEIHEGDCGSHIAGWVLANKASRVGYLWPTLKKDAISWAKECNKCQQHAPLIHIPTELLQAMSSPCPFSQWGIDIVGPFSIAAEQCKFHLVAVDYFSKWIEAKPLARITENEVIKFL
;
A
#
# COMPACT_ATOMS: atom_id res chain seq x y z
N MET A 1 -12.41 39.54 -4.86
CA MET A 1 -13.37 38.72 -5.64
C MET A 1 -14.74 39.38 -5.70
N ALA A 2 -15.50 39.53 -4.61
CA ALA A 2 -16.84 40.14 -4.68
C ALA A 2 -16.82 41.61 -5.13
N LEU A 3 -15.95 42.43 -4.53
CA LEU A 3 -15.75 43.83 -4.94
C LEU A 3 -15.21 43.97 -6.38
N ASP A 4 -14.28 43.10 -6.77
CA ASP A 4 -13.73 43.09 -8.14
C ASP A 4 -14.75 42.63 -9.18
N ALA A 5 -15.78 41.89 -8.75
CA ALA A 5 -16.91 41.47 -9.56
C ALA A 5 -18.06 42.50 -9.57
N GLY A 6 -17.88 43.67 -8.94
CA GLY A 6 -18.86 44.76 -8.92
C GLY A 6 -20.02 44.57 -7.93
N ALA A 7 -19.88 43.70 -6.93
CA ALA A 7 -20.91 43.51 -5.92
C ALA A 7 -20.98 44.73 -4.97
N GLU A 8 -22.16 45.35 -4.87
CA GLU A 8 -22.41 46.48 -3.97
C GLU A 8 -22.81 46.05 -2.55
N ASN A 9 -23.44 44.87 -2.43
CA ASN A 9 -23.91 44.28 -1.17
C ASN A 9 -23.40 42.84 -1.04
N LEU A 10 -22.92 42.47 0.14
CA LEU A 10 -22.38 41.14 0.42
C LEU A 10 -23.00 40.54 1.68
N ILE A 11 -23.58 39.34 1.54
CA ILE A 11 -24.01 38.51 2.66
C ILE A 11 -23.05 37.33 2.73
N ALA A 12 -22.33 37.21 3.83
CA ALA A 12 -21.36 36.15 4.08
C ALA A 12 -21.84 35.24 5.21
N TYR A 13 -21.68 33.94 5.03
CA TYR A 13 -21.99 32.93 6.04
C TYR A 13 -20.69 32.29 6.51
N THR A 14 -20.51 32.18 7.83
CA THR A 14 -19.32 31.55 8.43
C THR A 14 -19.72 30.62 9.56
N ASP A 15 -19.00 29.52 9.73
CA ASP A 15 -19.17 28.58 10.83
C ASP A 15 -18.23 28.87 12.03
N SER A 16 -17.41 29.91 11.91
CA SER A 16 -16.48 30.35 12.95
C SER A 16 -17.09 31.44 13.81
N GLN A 17 -17.59 31.03 14.98
CA GLN A 17 -18.10 31.97 16.00
C GLN A 17 -17.08 33.04 16.37
N LEU A 18 -15.80 32.64 16.42
CA LEU A 18 -14.71 33.53 16.80
C LEU A 18 -14.60 34.73 15.85
N ILE A 19 -14.64 34.46 14.54
CA ILE A 19 -14.49 35.50 13.51
C ILE A 19 -15.71 36.42 13.49
N THR A 20 -16.93 35.87 13.65
CA THR A 20 -18.15 36.68 13.75
C THR A 20 -18.08 37.66 14.92
N LYS A 21 -17.75 37.16 16.11
CA LYS A 21 -17.68 37.99 17.32
C LYS A 21 -16.54 39.00 17.32
N GLN A 22 -15.42 38.68 16.67
CA GLN A 22 -14.31 39.63 16.46
C GLN A 22 -14.68 40.74 15.48
N MET A 23 -15.49 40.43 14.46
CA MET A 23 -16.01 41.41 13.50
C MET A 23 -17.05 42.36 14.12
N GLU A 24 -17.93 41.81 14.96
CA GLU A 24 -18.95 42.57 15.71
C GLU A 24 -18.34 43.40 16.84
N GLY A 25 -17.08 43.13 17.21
CA GLY A 25 -16.35 43.84 18.25
C GLY A 25 -16.60 43.33 19.66
N GLU A 26 -17.29 42.19 19.82
CA GLU A 26 -17.52 41.55 21.11
C GLU A 26 -16.25 40.92 21.67
N TYR A 27 -15.35 40.44 20.81
CA TYR A 27 -14.12 39.75 21.21
C TYR A 27 -12.87 40.55 20.86
N GLU A 28 -11.97 40.68 21.83
CA GLU A 28 -10.66 41.28 21.63
C GLU A 28 -9.73 40.35 20.83
N VAL A 29 -9.04 40.94 19.87
CA VAL A 29 -8.05 40.24 19.05
C VAL A 29 -6.67 40.52 19.62
N ASN A 30 -6.07 39.55 20.30
CA ASN A 30 -4.75 39.71 20.92
C ASN A 30 -3.60 39.45 19.94
N GLU A 31 -3.82 38.58 18.95
CA GLU A 31 -2.80 38.23 17.96
C GLU A 31 -2.65 39.30 16.88
N GLU A 32 -1.42 39.78 16.67
CA GLU A 32 -1.09 40.89 15.77
C GLU A 32 -1.51 40.61 14.31
N ARG A 33 -1.31 39.37 13.85
CA ARG A 33 -1.76 38.93 12.51
C ARG A 33 -3.27 39.05 12.34
N MET A 34 -4.03 38.66 13.35
CA MET A 34 -5.48 38.69 13.29
C MET A 34 -5.99 40.15 13.33
N LYS A 35 -5.28 41.07 13.99
CA LYS A 35 -5.58 42.51 13.94
C LYS A 35 -5.43 43.05 12.51
N ASP A 36 -4.37 42.68 11.79
CA ASP A 36 -4.16 43.09 10.40
C ASP A 36 -5.28 42.60 9.48
N TYR A 37 -5.73 41.35 9.66
CA TYR A 37 -6.86 40.81 8.90
C TYR A 37 -8.16 41.53 9.23
N LEU A 38 -8.43 41.80 10.51
CA LEU A 38 -9.61 42.54 10.94
C LEU A 38 -9.62 43.97 10.35
N GLN A 39 -8.48 44.66 10.32
CA GLN A 39 -8.35 45.98 9.70
C GLN A 39 -8.61 45.93 8.20
N LYS A 40 -8.08 44.93 7.49
CA LYS A 40 -8.34 44.74 6.06
C LYS A 40 -9.82 44.47 5.80
N ILE A 41 -10.46 43.61 6.58
CA ILE A 41 -11.89 43.30 6.42
C ILE A 41 -12.73 44.54 6.69
N LYS A 42 -12.47 45.27 7.79
CA LYS A 42 -13.16 46.55 8.09
C LYS A 42 -12.98 47.58 6.98
N GLY A 43 -11.77 47.69 6.41
CA GLY A 43 -11.51 48.57 5.27
C GLY A 43 -12.26 48.18 3.99
N LEU A 44 -12.47 46.88 3.76
CA LEU A 44 -13.28 46.37 2.66
C LEU A 44 -14.77 46.52 2.91
N THR A 45 -15.23 46.33 4.14
CA THR A 45 -16.61 46.56 4.57
C THR A 45 -17.01 48.02 4.35
N ASN A 46 -16.14 48.98 4.68
CA ASN A 46 -16.40 50.41 4.43
C ASN A 46 -16.52 50.79 2.94
N ARG A 47 -16.04 49.93 2.04
CA ARG A 47 -16.15 50.12 0.58
C ARG A 47 -17.42 49.52 -0.02
N MET A 48 -18.20 48.75 0.76
CA MET A 48 -19.46 48.14 0.33
C MET A 48 -20.64 48.94 0.87
N ASN A 49 -21.74 48.98 0.12
CA ASN A 49 -22.99 49.64 0.55
C ASN A 49 -23.70 48.85 1.65
N GLY A 50 -23.48 47.53 1.70
CA GLY A 50 -24.03 46.66 2.73
C GLY A 50 -23.18 45.39 2.91
N PHE A 51 -22.86 45.08 4.17
CA PHE A 51 -22.18 43.85 4.54
C PHE A 51 -22.89 43.20 5.72
N GLN A 52 -23.30 41.94 5.56
CA GLN A 52 -23.90 41.14 6.62
C GLN A 52 -23.10 39.85 6.79
N LEU A 53 -22.75 39.54 8.04
CA LEU A 53 -22.05 38.31 8.40
C LEU A 53 -22.97 37.48 9.29
N HIS A 54 -23.33 36.28 8.85
CA HIS A 54 -24.17 35.36 9.61
C HIS A 54 -23.37 34.16 10.08
N GLN A 55 -23.48 33.84 11.37
CA GLN A 55 -22.89 32.64 11.93
C GLN A 55 -23.83 31.44 11.71
N ILE A 56 -23.31 30.38 11.09
CA ILE A 56 -23.99 29.08 11.00
C ILE A 56 -23.42 28.16 12.10
N PRO A 57 -24.26 27.52 12.93
CA PRO A 57 -23.78 26.51 13.88
C PRO A 57 -23.03 25.39 13.17
N ARG A 58 -21.91 24.94 13.75
CA ARG A 58 -21.09 23.84 13.15
C ARG A 58 -21.89 22.55 12.91
N THR A 59 -22.93 22.31 13.70
CA THR A 59 -23.84 21.17 13.52
C THR A 59 -24.61 21.22 12.20
N GLU A 60 -24.89 22.41 11.68
CA GLU A 60 -25.62 22.64 10.43
C GLU A 60 -24.66 22.77 9.22
N ASN A 61 -23.38 23.05 9.47
CA ASN A 61 -22.33 23.13 8.43
C ASN A 61 -21.71 21.77 8.05
N ALA A 62 -22.23 20.66 8.60
CA ALA A 62 -21.64 19.33 8.42
C ALA A 62 -21.57 18.88 6.95
N LYS A 63 -22.54 19.29 6.13
CA LYS A 63 -22.58 18.98 4.71
C LYS A 63 -21.47 19.70 3.93
N ASP A 64 -21.26 20.98 4.19
CA ASP A 64 -20.25 21.76 3.47
C ASP A 64 -18.83 21.39 3.93
N ASP A 65 -18.64 21.08 5.22
CA ASP A 65 -17.37 20.55 5.74
C ASP A 65 -17.05 19.16 5.13
N TYR A 66 -18.06 18.30 4.96
CA TYR A 66 -17.91 17.03 4.24
C TYR A 66 -17.51 17.24 2.77
N LEU A 67 -18.15 18.19 2.08
CA LEU A 67 -17.81 18.52 0.69
C LEU A 67 -16.41 19.13 0.56
N ALA A 68 -15.99 19.99 1.48
CA ALA A 68 -14.65 20.57 1.51
C ALA A 68 -13.58 19.49 1.72
N LYS A 69 -13.80 18.58 2.67
CA LYS A 69 -12.93 17.42 2.89
C LYS A 69 -12.86 16.50 1.69
N LEU A 70 -13.99 16.24 1.02
CA LEU A 70 -14.05 15.50 -0.24
C LEU A 70 -13.18 16.17 -1.31
N ALA A 71 -13.36 17.48 -1.52
CA ALA A 71 -12.58 18.23 -2.49
C ALA A 71 -11.07 18.22 -2.18
N SER A 72 -10.68 18.36 -0.90
CA SER A 72 -9.27 18.27 -0.48
C SER A 72 -8.70 16.86 -0.65
N SER A 73 -9.51 15.81 -0.45
CA SER A 73 -9.10 14.42 -0.66
C SER A 73 -9.03 14.03 -2.15
N MET A 74 -9.78 14.72 -3.00
CA MET A 74 -9.80 14.57 -4.46
C MET A 74 -8.68 15.38 -5.15
N MET A 75 -7.46 15.37 -4.59
CA MET A 75 -6.25 15.77 -5.32
C MET A 75 -5.91 14.69 -6.35
N ASN A 76 -6.72 14.54 -7.41
CA ASN A 76 -6.43 13.81 -8.66
C ASN A 76 -7.55 13.94 -9.72
N CYS A 77 -8.44 14.93 -9.64
CA CYS A 77 -9.51 15.08 -10.63
C CYS A 77 -9.10 16.07 -11.74
N SER A 78 -8.55 15.55 -12.84
CA SER A 78 -8.04 16.33 -13.99
C SER A 78 -9.15 16.90 -14.92
N THR A 79 -10.37 17.10 -14.42
CA THR A 79 -11.49 17.55 -15.26
C THR A 79 -12.42 18.50 -14.51
N ARG A 80 -11.92 19.70 -14.20
CA ARG A 80 -12.67 20.97 -14.13
C ARG A 80 -11.68 22.06 -13.69
N ASN A 81 -11.44 23.04 -14.56
CA ASN A 81 -10.62 24.20 -14.23
C ASN A 81 -11.40 25.10 -13.28
N ILE A 82 -11.46 24.74 -11.99
CA ILE A 82 -11.79 25.70 -10.94
C ILE A 82 -10.55 26.56 -10.76
N THR A 83 -10.59 27.79 -11.26
CA THR A 83 -9.54 28.78 -11.07
C THR A 83 -9.54 29.21 -9.60
N VAL A 84 -8.92 28.40 -8.73
CA VAL A 84 -8.57 28.85 -7.38
C VAL A 84 -7.42 29.84 -7.54
N ARG A 85 -7.74 31.13 -7.60
CA ARG A 85 -6.73 32.18 -7.53
C ARG A 85 -6.26 32.27 -6.08
N THR A 86 -5.30 31.42 -5.72
CA THR A 86 -4.52 31.60 -4.49
C THR A 86 -3.83 32.95 -4.61
N LEU A 87 -4.28 33.94 -3.83
CA LEU A 87 -3.56 35.20 -3.69
C LEU A 87 -2.24 34.87 -2.98
N MET A 88 -1.21 34.54 -3.75
CA MET A 88 0.19 34.50 -3.32
C MET A 88 0.71 35.91 -3.08
N LYS A 89 -0.02 36.71 -2.32
CA LYS A 89 0.59 37.79 -1.56
C LYS A 89 0.77 37.22 -0.17
N SER A 90 1.93 36.59 0.03
CA SER A 90 2.48 36.41 1.36
C SER A 90 2.31 37.75 2.10
N PRO A 91 1.87 37.74 3.37
CA PRO A 91 1.83 38.96 4.16
C PRO A 91 3.22 39.63 4.15
N PRO A 92 3.33 40.95 4.38
CA PRO A 92 4.62 41.61 4.45
C PRO A 92 5.53 40.80 5.36
N GLU A 93 6.74 40.53 4.87
CA GLU A 93 7.79 39.76 5.53
C GLU A 93 8.03 40.34 6.92
N HIS A 94 7.26 39.88 7.90
CA HIS A 94 7.71 39.94 9.27
C HIS A 94 8.88 38.98 9.29
N SER A 95 10.03 39.48 9.75
CA SER A 95 11.22 38.67 9.96
C SER A 95 10.84 37.51 10.85
N ILE A 96 10.43 36.40 10.23
CA ILE A 96 10.30 35.13 10.90
C ILE A 96 11.73 34.90 11.35
N MET A 97 11.95 34.92 12.67
CA MET A 97 13.24 34.54 13.21
C MET A 97 13.44 33.09 12.79
N THR A 98 14.10 32.90 11.65
CA THR A 98 14.69 31.65 11.27
C THR A 98 15.65 31.35 12.40
N ILE A 99 15.27 30.43 13.28
CA ILE A 99 16.19 29.88 14.26
C ILE A 99 17.26 29.21 13.41
N GLN A 100 18.36 29.94 13.15
CA GLN A 100 19.59 29.41 12.58
C GLN A 100 20.25 28.57 13.67
N GLY A 101 19.60 27.49 14.08
CA GLY A 101 20.24 26.41 14.79
C GLY A 101 20.98 25.57 13.76
N GLU A 102 22.23 25.22 14.05
CA GLU A 102 23.04 24.33 13.19
C GLU A 102 22.40 22.94 12.97
N ILE A 103 21.35 22.59 13.73
CA ILE A 103 20.63 21.33 13.64
C ILE A 103 19.14 21.63 13.46
N ASP A 104 18.67 21.60 12.21
CA ASP A 104 17.23 21.65 11.89
C ASP A 104 16.66 20.23 12.01
N TRP A 105 15.87 20.00 13.05
CA TRP A 105 15.17 18.73 13.29
C TRP A 105 14.25 18.32 12.13
N ARG A 106 13.90 19.24 11.22
CA ARG A 106 13.11 18.94 10.02
C ARG A 106 13.94 18.32 8.91
N LYS A 107 15.26 18.48 8.93
CA LYS A 107 16.14 18.01 7.85
C LYS A 107 16.02 16.51 7.59
N PRO A 108 15.98 15.61 8.60
CA PRO A 108 15.70 14.19 8.37
C PRO A 108 14.33 13.92 7.73
N LEU A 109 13.29 14.66 8.14
CA LEU A 109 11.96 14.56 7.55
C LEU A 109 11.91 15.05 6.10
N LEU A 110 12.62 16.15 5.80
CA LEU A 110 12.72 16.70 4.45
C LEU A 110 13.54 15.78 3.54
N ASP A 111 14.67 15.27 4.01
CA ASP A 111 15.47 14.28 3.28
C ASP A 111 14.68 12.99 3.03
N TYR A 112 13.83 12.57 3.98
CA TYR A 112 12.90 11.48 3.76
C TYR A 112 11.85 11.82 2.67
N LEU A 113 11.14 12.95 2.80
CA LEU A 113 10.08 13.32 1.87
C LEU A 113 10.59 13.56 0.44
N GLU A 114 11.81 14.08 0.29
CA GLU A 114 12.40 14.36 -1.02
C GLU A 114 13.17 13.17 -1.60
N LYS A 115 13.85 12.38 -0.77
CA LYS A 115 14.84 11.38 -1.24
C LYS A 115 14.55 9.95 -0.79
N ASP A 116 13.52 9.72 0.04
CA ASP A 116 13.17 8.41 0.61
C ASP A 116 14.32 7.81 1.46
N ILE A 117 15.10 8.68 2.13
CA ILE A 117 16.28 8.30 2.92
C ILE A 117 15.96 8.42 4.42
N LEU A 118 16.21 7.34 5.17
CA LEU A 118 16.18 7.33 6.64
C LEU A 118 17.41 8.01 7.23
N SER A 119 17.26 8.61 8.42
CA SER A 119 18.40 9.06 9.22
C SER A 119 19.37 7.88 9.51
N PRO A 120 20.69 8.11 9.67
CA PRO A 120 21.64 7.04 10.01
C PRO A 120 21.21 6.20 11.22
N ASP A 121 20.72 6.84 12.29
CA ASP A 121 20.28 6.17 13.52
C ASP A 121 19.04 5.29 13.27
N GLU A 122 18.04 5.82 12.55
CA GLU A 122 16.83 5.06 12.18
C GLU A 122 17.16 3.88 11.26
N LYS A 123 18.19 4.04 10.43
CA LYS A 123 18.67 2.99 9.53
C LYS A 123 19.33 1.86 10.32
N GLU A 124 20.10 2.16 11.36
CA GLU A 124 20.68 1.14 12.24
C GLU A 124 19.60 0.39 13.01
N GLU A 125 18.68 1.11 13.67
CA GLU A 125 17.55 0.50 14.40
C GLU A 125 16.67 -0.38 13.48
N SER A 126 16.37 0.08 12.26
CA SER A 126 15.58 -0.69 11.30
C SER A 126 16.22 -2.03 10.94
N ARG A 127 17.56 -2.07 10.84
CA ARG A 127 18.31 -3.29 10.53
C ARG A 127 18.29 -4.26 11.70
N ASP A 128 18.45 -3.77 12.92
CA ASP A 128 18.41 -4.59 14.12
C ASP A 128 17.02 -5.22 14.33
N ILE A 129 15.96 -4.45 14.10
CA ILE A 129 14.58 -4.95 14.17
C ILE A 129 14.34 -6.04 13.11
N LEU A 130 14.77 -5.82 11.86
CA LEU A 130 14.62 -6.82 10.79
C LEU A 130 15.44 -8.07 11.08
N HIS A 131 16.67 -7.91 11.59
CA HIS A 131 17.53 -9.01 12.02
C HIS A 131 16.84 -9.84 13.10
N GLU A 132 16.34 -9.22 14.17
CA GLU A 132 15.72 -9.94 15.30
C GLU A 132 14.48 -10.73 14.87
N ILE A 133 13.60 -10.13 14.05
CA ILE A 133 12.37 -10.79 13.62
C ILE A 133 12.64 -11.89 12.58
N HIS A 134 13.66 -11.74 11.74
CA HIS A 134 13.97 -12.67 10.64
C HIS A 134 14.95 -13.78 11.03
N GLU A 135 16.05 -13.43 11.72
CA GLU A 135 17.21 -14.28 12.04
C GLU A 135 17.56 -14.36 13.53
N GLY A 136 16.88 -13.62 14.41
CA GLY A 136 17.09 -13.70 15.86
C GLY A 136 16.80 -15.10 16.42
N ASP A 137 16.89 -15.24 17.74
CA ASP A 137 16.75 -16.56 18.40
C ASP A 137 15.39 -17.24 18.12
N CYS A 138 14.36 -16.44 17.82
CA CYS A 138 13.02 -16.88 17.40
C CYS A 138 12.72 -16.55 15.92
N GLY A 139 13.76 -16.36 15.10
CA GLY A 139 13.69 -15.97 13.70
C GLY A 139 13.02 -17.04 12.84
N SER A 140 12.05 -16.63 12.02
CA SER A 140 11.22 -17.54 11.23
C SER A 140 11.62 -17.64 9.74
N HIS A 141 12.70 -16.98 9.31
CA HIS A 141 13.17 -16.97 7.90
C HIS A 141 12.05 -16.73 6.86
N ILE A 142 11.13 -15.84 7.21
CA ILE A 142 9.91 -15.54 6.45
C ILE A 142 10.19 -14.62 5.26
N ALA A 143 9.34 -14.70 4.24
CA ALA A 143 9.41 -13.81 3.08
C ALA A 143 9.33 -12.33 3.47
N GLY A 144 10.06 -11.46 2.76
CA GLY A 144 10.24 -10.06 3.15
C GLY A 144 8.95 -9.23 3.30
N TRP A 145 7.92 -9.50 2.50
CA TRP A 145 6.63 -8.82 2.67
C TRP A 145 5.88 -9.27 3.96
N VAL A 146 6.03 -10.54 4.35
CA VAL A 146 5.49 -11.07 5.61
C VAL A 146 6.27 -10.51 6.79
N LEU A 147 7.60 -10.38 6.64
CA LEU A 147 8.48 -9.74 7.61
C LEU A 147 8.05 -8.30 7.90
N ALA A 148 7.81 -7.50 6.86
CA ALA A 148 7.29 -6.14 6.99
C ALA A 148 5.95 -6.10 7.75
N ASN A 149 5.02 -7.00 7.41
CA ASN A 149 3.73 -7.09 8.09
C ASN A 149 3.88 -7.51 9.56
N LYS A 150 4.82 -8.39 9.87
CA LYS A 150 5.09 -8.83 11.25
C LYS A 150 5.69 -7.69 12.06
N ALA A 151 6.67 -6.96 11.54
CA ALA A 151 7.23 -5.77 12.18
C ALA A 151 6.13 -4.72 12.44
N SER A 152 5.28 -4.44 11.45
CA SER A 152 4.16 -3.50 11.58
C SER A 152 3.15 -3.93 12.66
N ARG A 153 2.85 -5.22 12.79
CA ARG A 153 1.94 -5.75 13.83
C ARG A 153 2.50 -5.65 15.24
N VAL A 154 3.83 -5.70 15.39
CA VAL A 154 4.50 -5.54 16.69
C VAL A 154 4.62 -4.06 17.08
N GLY A 155 4.33 -3.14 16.15
CA GLY A 155 4.32 -1.70 16.40
C GLY A 155 5.50 -0.96 15.78
N TYR A 156 6.40 -1.67 15.08
CA TYR A 156 7.50 -1.04 14.36
C TYR A 156 7.04 -0.56 12.99
N LEU A 157 7.18 0.74 12.74
CA LEU A 157 6.84 1.33 11.47
C LEU A 157 7.89 2.36 11.10
N TRP A 158 8.42 2.23 9.89
CA TRP A 158 9.20 3.27 9.24
C TRP A 158 8.83 3.30 7.76
N PRO A 159 9.07 4.43 7.08
CA PRO A 159 8.62 4.62 5.71
C PRO A 159 8.99 3.54 4.68
N THR A 160 10.23 3.08 4.72
CA THR A 160 10.78 2.12 3.76
C THR A 160 10.65 0.67 4.23
N LEU A 161 9.95 0.40 5.33
CA LEU A 161 9.82 -0.92 5.98
C LEU A 161 9.58 -2.06 4.99
N LYS A 162 8.66 -1.88 4.05
CA LYS A 162 8.35 -2.91 3.05
C LYS A 162 9.53 -3.15 2.10
N LYS A 163 10.20 -2.10 1.63
CA LYS A 163 11.35 -2.19 0.73
C LYS A 163 12.52 -2.85 1.46
N ASP A 164 12.80 -2.39 2.68
CA ASP A 164 13.93 -2.86 3.49
C ASP A 164 13.76 -4.33 3.88
N ALA A 165 12.57 -4.73 4.33
CA ALA A 165 12.28 -6.12 4.67
C ALA A 165 12.40 -7.06 3.46
N ILE A 166 12.02 -6.59 2.26
CA ILE A 166 12.20 -7.35 1.01
C ILE A 166 13.69 -7.45 0.65
N SER A 167 14.46 -6.36 0.74
CA SER A 167 15.91 -6.40 0.48
C SER A 167 16.61 -7.33 1.46
N TRP A 168 16.27 -7.22 2.75
CA TRP A 168 16.82 -8.06 3.81
C TRP A 168 16.61 -9.55 3.55
N ALA A 169 15.36 -9.96 3.29
CA ALA A 169 15.05 -11.36 3.01
C ALA A 169 15.71 -11.86 1.71
N LYS A 170 15.97 -10.98 0.74
CA LYS A 170 16.73 -11.32 -0.48
C LYS A 170 18.21 -11.51 -0.19
N GLU A 171 18.80 -10.71 0.68
CA GLU A 171 20.22 -10.78 1.06
C GLU A 171 20.52 -11.90 2.06
N CYS A 172 19.50 -12.45 2.74
CA CYS A 172 19.66 -13.52 3.71
C CYS A 172 20.18 -14.82 3.09
N ASN A 173 21.44 -15.16 3.38
CA ASN A 173 22.10 -16.35 2.85
C ASN A 173 21.40 -17.67 3.24
N LYS A 174 20.89 -17.79 4.47
CA LYS A 174 20.14 -18.98 4.90
C LYS A 174 18.88 -19.18 4.05
N CYS A 175 18.13 -18.11 3.78
CA CYS A 175 16.97 -18.17 2.89
C CYS A 175 17.37 -18.52 1.44
N GLN A 176 18.44 -17.91 0.89
CA GLN A 176 18.88 -18.19 -0.47
C GLN A 176 19.34 -19.64 -0.67
N GLN A 177 19.98 -20.25 0.32
CA GLN A 177 20.46 -21.63 0.24
C GLN A 177 19.34 -22.68 0.36
N HIS A 178 18.30 -22.39 1.16
CA HIS A 178 17.29 -23.38 1.53
C HIS A 178 15.91 -23.12 0.89
N ALA A 179 15.70 -21.99 0.22
CA ALA A 179 14.44 -21.69 -0.45
C ALA A 179 14.18 -22.69 -1.59
N PRO A 180 12.95 -23.20 -1.75
CA PRO A 180 12.60 -24.05 -2.87
C PRO A 180 12.78 -23.29 -4.19
N LEU A 181 13.47 -23.90 -5.15
CA LEU A 181 13.65 -23.35 -6.50
C LEU A 181 12.34 -23.47 -7.30
N ILE A 182 11.37 -22.59 -7.04
CA ILE A 182 10.07 -22.55 -7.76
C ILE A 182 10.18 -21.83 -9.11
N HIS A 183 11.35 -21.28 -9.44
CA HIS A 183 11.61 -20.53 -10.68
C HIS A 183 11.97 -21.40 -11.89
N ILE A 184 11.80 -22.71 -11.81
CA ILE A 184 11.83 -23.55 -13.00
C ILE A 184 10.61 -23.10 -13.82
N PRO A 185 10.79 -22.56 -15.05
CA PRO A 185 9.64 -22.23 -15.88
C PRO A 185 8.80 -23.49 -16.02
N THR A 186 7.50 -23.38 -15.80
CA THR A 186 6.55 -24.45 -16.14
C THR A 186 6.76 -24.77 -17.60
N GLU A 187 7.50 -25.84 -17.89
CA GLU A 187 7.66 -26.32 -19.24
C GLU A 187 6.24 -26.67 -19.73
N LEU A 188 5.86 -26.17 -20.90
CA LEU A 188 4.52 -26.42 -21.43
C LEU A 188 4.35 -27.94 -21.52
N LEU A 189 3.41 -28.50 -20.75
CA LEU A 189 3.00 -29.89 -20.88
C LEU A 189 2.62 -30.12 -22.34
N GLN A 190 3.46 -30.84 -23.07
CA GLN A 190 3.18 -31.16 -24.46
C GLN A 190 2.01 -32.12 -24.48
N ALA A 191 0.92 -31.72 -25.17
CA ALA A 191 -0.21 -32.60 -25.38
C ALA A 191 0.25 -33.81 -26.20
N MET A 192 0.17 -35.00 -25.62
CA MET A 192 0.46 -36.24 -26.33
C MET A 192 -0.59 -36.45 -27.41
N SER A 193 -0.19 -36.39 -28.68
CA SER A 193 -1.07 -36.66 -29.81
C SER A 193 -0.87 -38.10 -30.27
N SER A 194 -1.88 -38.94 -30.08
CA SER A 194 -1.95 -40.30 -30.62
C SER A 194 -2.98 -40.31 -31.74
N PRO A 195 -2.62 -40.45 -33.03
CA PRO A 195 -3.57 -40.32 -34.15
C PRO A 195 -4.51 -41.52 -34.35
N CYS A 196 -4.13 -42.70 -33.85
CA CYS A 196 -4.92 -43.92 -33.99
C CYS A 196 -4.69 -44.88 -32.79
N PRO A 197 -5.60 -45.86 -32.57
CA PRO A 197 -5.43 -46.86 -31.51
C PRO A 197 -4.08 -47.57 -31.61
N PHE A 198 -3.43 -47.77 -30.47
CA PHE A 198 -2.14 -48.45 -30.31
C PHE A 198 -0.92 -47.78 -30.96
N SER A 199 -1.06 -46.55 -31.47
CA SER A 199 0.10 -45.78 -31.99
C SER A 199 1.01 -45.26 -30.87
N GLN A 200 0.44 -44.96 -29.70
CA GLN A 200 1.16 -44.61 -28.48
C GLN A 200 0.39 -45.11 -27.27
N TRP A 201 1.11 -45.72 -26.33
CA TRP A 201 0.56 -46.24 -25.09
C TRP A 201 1.59 -46.06 -23.98
N GLY A 202 1.12 -45.95 -22.75
CA GLY A 202 1.95 -45.80 -21.56
C GLY A 202 1.80 -47.01 -20.65
N ILE A 203 2.91 -47.45 -20.04
CA ILE A 203 2.90 -48.45 -18.97
C ILE A 203 3.24 -47.76 -17.67
N ASP A 204 2.51 -48.09 -16.62
CA ASP A 204 2.83 -47.68 -15.26
C ASP A 204 2.64 -48.83 -14.27
N ILE A 205 3.29 -48.73 -13.12
CA ILE A 205 3.15 -49.67 -12.01
C ILE A 205 2.54 -48.94 -10.83
N VAL A 206 1.37 -49.39 -10.40
CA VAL A 206 0.65 -48.80 -9.27
C VAL A 206 0.78 -49.71 -8.05
N GLY A 207 1.23 -49.16 -6.92
CA GLY A 207 1.31 -49.85 -5.63
C GLY A 207 2.49 -49.40 -4.77
N PRO A 208 2.74 -50.08 -3.64
CA PRO A 208 2.12 -51.33 -3.19
C PRO A 208 0.76 -51.14 -2.51
N PHE A 209 -0.18 -52.06 -2.77
CA PHE A 209 -1.49 -52.18 -2.13
C PHE A 209 -1.48 -53.24 -1.02
N SER A 210 -2.56 -53.30 -0.23
CA SER A 210 -2.82 -54.43 0.67
C SER A 210 -2.80 -55.74 -0.10
N ILE A 211 -2.14 -56.75 0.47
CA ILE A 211 -1.90 -58.03 -0.18
C ILE A 211 -3.23 -58.69 -0.55
N ALA A 212 -3.43 -58.96 -1.84
CA ALA A 212 -4.59 -59.66 -2.37
C ALA A 212 -4.28 -61.16 -2.58
N ALA A 213 -5.15 -61.86 -3.32
CA ALA A 213 -4.90 -63.23 -3.73
C ALA A 213 -3.52 -63.37 -4.41
N GLU A 214 -2.86 -64.51 -4.21
CA GLU A 214 -1.53 -64.83 -4.77
C GLU A 214 -0.39 -63.89 -4.35
N GLN A 215 -0.51 -63.21 -3.20
CA GLN A 215 0.47 -62.24 -2.72
C GLN A 215 0.65 -61.02 -3.66
N CYS A 216 -0.28 -60.81 -4.58
CA CYS A 216 -0.28 -59.66 -5.49
C CYS A 216 -0.48 -58.36 -4.71
N LYS A 217 0.42 -57.39 -4.95
CA LYS A 217 0.41 -56.08 -4.29
C LYS A 217 0.67 -54.92 -5.24
N PHE A 218 0.97 -55.17 -6.51
CA PHE A 218 1.12 -54.15 -7.54
C PHE A 218 0.16 -54.42 -8.69
N HIS A 219 -0.18 -53.38 -9.44
CA HIS A 219 -0.86 -53.48 -10.73
C HIS A 219 0.07 -52.93 -11.81
N LEU A 220 0.41 -53.74 -12.80
CA LEU A 220 1.02 -53.27 -14.03
C LEU A 220 -0.11 -52.85 -14.97
N VAL A 221 -0.11 -51.60 -15.39
CA VAL A 221 -1.21 -51.00 -16.17
C VAL A 221 -0.63 -50.47 -17.47
N ALA A 222 -1.19 -50.91 -18.60
CA ALA A 222 -0.97 -50.29 -19.91
C ALA A 222 -2.21 -49.51 -20.32
N VAL A 223 -2.00 -48.30 -20.83
CA VAL A 223 -3.07 -47.42 -21.31
C VAL A 223 -2.76 -46.98 -22.73
N ASP A 224 -3.64 -47.30 -23.67
CA ASP A 224 -3.60 -46.74 -25.03
C ASP A 224 -4.01 -45.27 -24.98
N TYR A 225 -3.17 -44.37 -25.49
CA TYR A 225 -3.42 -42.93 -25.36
C TYR A 225 -4.53 -42.42 -26.26
N PHE A 226 -4.85 -43.11 -27.36
CA PHE A 226 -5.94 -42.74 -28.26
C PHE A 226 -7.30 -43.18 -27.70
N SER A 227 -7.50 -44.49 -27.53
CA SER A 227 -8.79 -45.07 -27.12
C SER A 227 -9.04 -44.98 -25.62
N LYS A 228 -8.00 -44.68 -24.82
CA LYS A 228 -8.02 -44.82 -23.36
C LYS A 228 -8.37 -46.24 -22.90
N TRP A 229 -8.14 -47.23 -23.76
CA TRP A 229 -8.24 -48.64 -23.37
C TRP A 229 -7.18 -48.97 -22.34
N ILE A 230 -7.59 -49.69 -21.29
CA ILE A 230 -6.75 -50.03 -20.15
C ILE A 230 -6.63 -51.55 -20.06
N GLU A 231 -5.39 -52.04 -20.00
CA GLU A 231 -5.08 -53.41 -19.63
C GLU A 231 -4.31 -53.39 -18.31
N ALA A 232 -4.73 -54.21 -17.34
CA ALA A 232 -4.12 -54.24 -16.02
C ALA A 232 -3.90 -55.68 -15.56
N LYS A 233 -2.68 -55.97 -15.09
CA LYS A 233 -2.30 -57.28 -14.56
C LYS A 233 -1.80 -57.14 -13.11
N PRO A 234 -2.34 -57.93 -12.16
CA PRO A 234 -1.85 -57.93 -10.80
C PRO A 234 -0.48 -58.63 -10.72
N LEU A 235 0.44 -58.07 -9.94
CA LEU A 235 1.79 -58.59 -9.73
C LEU A 235 2.13 -58.72 -8.23
N ALA A 236 2.73 -59.85 -7.84
CA ALA A 236 3.32 -60.03 -6.51
C ALA A 236 4.68 -59.32 -6.37
N ARG A 237 5.47 -59.31 -7.45
CA ARG A 237 6.79 -58.68 -7.52
C ARG A 237 6.96 -57.97 -8.86
N ILE A 238 7.64 -56.82 -8.83
CA ILE A 238 8.03 -56.08 -10.02
C ILE A 238 9.32 -56.72 -10.55
N THR A 239 9.20 -57.56 -11.56
CA THR A 239 10.35 -58.20 -12.23
C THR A 239 10.24 -58.01 -13.74
N GLU A 240 11.38 -57.95 -14.42
CA GLU A 240 11.45 -57.79 -15.87
C GLU A 240 10.66 -58.90 -16.59
N ASN A 241 10.81 -60.16 -16.15
CA ASN A 241 10.08 -61.29 -16.73
C ASN A 241 8.56 -61.14 -16.65
N GLU A 242 8.02 -60.55 -15.59
CA GLU A 242 6.57 -60.34 -15.47
C GLU A 242 6.07 -59.20 -16.35
N VAL A 243 6.90 -58.17 -16.58
CA VAL A 243 6.61 -57.10 -17.54
C VAL A 243 6.66 -57.65 -18.97
N ILE A 244 7.67 -58.46 -19.31
CA ILE A 244 7.78 -59.09 -20.64
C ILE A 244 6.59 -60.00 -20.93
N LYS A 245 6.10 -60.78 -19.94
CA LYS A 245 4.90 -61.63 -20.12
C LYS A 245 3.59 -60.85 -20.26
N PHE A 246 3.59 -59.57 -19.90
CA PHE A 246 2.42 -58.71 -20.01
C PHE A 246 2.35 -57.99 -21.36
N LEU A 247 3.51 -57.77 -22.00
CA LEU A 247 3.62 -57.28 -23.37
C LEU A 247 3.36 -58.38 -24.40
#